data_AF-A0A6N0X489-F1
#
_entry.id   AF-A0A6N0X489-F1
#
_cell.length_a   1.000
_cell.length_b   1.000
_cell.length_c   1.000
_cell.angle_alpha   90.00
_cell.angle_beta   90.00
_cell.angle_gamma   90.00
#
_symmetry.space_group_name_H-M   'P 1'
#
loop_
_entity.id
_entity.type
_entity.pdbx_description
1 polymer ?
#
loop_
_entity_poly.entity_id
_entity_poly.type
_entity_poly.pdbx_seq_one_letter_code
_entity_poly.pdbx_strand_id
1 'polypeptide(L)'
;MNVYDRLLLPENLNYAWIKAKNLYRSVDGYIDTAELAAFELDLERCLLEIRRQFERGSYRLKKLRPLPRPKKLYEEQPVNRQYYHVAVEDQVA
;
A
#
# COMPACT_ATOMS: atom_id res chain seq x y z
N MET A 1 27.55 -2.20 -1.81
CA MET A 1 26.17 -1.72 -1.58
C MET A 1 25.41 -2.79 -0.81
N ASN A 2 25.01 -2.51 0.42
CA ASN A 2 24.28 -3.47 1.26
C ASN A 2 22.78 -3.50 0.86
N VAL A 3 21.99 -4.41 1.45
CA VAL A 3 20.55 -4.52 1.15
C VAL A 3 19.79 -3.25 1.53
N TYR A 4 20.14 -2.64 2.65
CA TYR A 4 19.52 -1.41 3.14
C TYR A 4 19.70 -0.24 2.16
N ASP A 5 20.91 -0.02 1.64
CA ASP A 5 21.21 1.01 0.65
C ASP A 5 20.37 0.82 -0.62
N ARG A 6 20.11 -0.44 -1.01
CA ARG A 6 19.28 -0.78 -2.18
C ARG A 6 17.80 -0.49 -1.93
N LEU A 7 17.30 -0.65 -0.70
CA LEU A 7 15.92 -0.32 -0.36
C LEU A 7 15.65 1.18 -0.53
N LEU A 8 16.65 2.01 -0.21
CA LEU A 8 16.57 3.48 -0.27
C LEU A 8 16.74 4.06 -1.67
N LEU A 9 17.06 3.24 -2.67
CA LEU A 9 17.23 3.69 -4.04
C LEU A 9 15.92 4.29 -4.58
N PRO A 10 15.95 5.47 -5.22
CA PRO A 10 14.76 6.04 -5.86
C PRO A 10 14.09 5.08 -6.83
N GLU A 11 14.87 4.29 -7.57
CA GLU A 11 14.39 3.29 -8.53
C GLU A 11 13.60 2.18 -7.81
N ASN A 12 14.06 1.76 -6.63
CA ASN A 12 13.37 0.74 -5.84
C ASN A 12 12.01 1.25 -5.35
N LEU A 13 11.96 2.48 -4.83
CA LEU A 13 10.71 3.08 -4.34
C LEU A 13 9.72 3.38 -5.48
N ASN A 14 10.23 3.83 -6.64
CA ASN A 14 9.40 3.97 -7.85
C ASN A 14 8.84 2.63 -8.31
N TYR A 15 9.66 1.57 -8.29
CA TYR A 15 9.21 0.24 -8.65
C TYR A 15 8.17 -0.32 -7.67
N ALA A 16 8.34 -0.06 -6.37
CA ALA A 16 7.36 -0.39 -5.34
C ALA A 16 6.02 0.34 -5.60
N TRP A 17 6.05 1.62 -5.95
CA TRP A 17 4.85 2.35 -6.38
C TRP A 17 4.18 1.73 -7.61
N ILE A 18 4.94 1.38 -8.65
CA ILE A 18 4.38 0.73 -9.85
C ILE A 18 3.67 -0.58 -9.47
N LYS A 19 4.27 -1.38 -8.58
CA LYS A 19 3.65 -2.62 -8.06
C LYS A 19 2.35 -2.33 -7.31
N ALA A 20 2.36 -1.38 -6.38
CA ALA A 20 1.18 -0.98 -5.63
C ALA A 20 0.06 -0.47 -6.57
N LYS A 21 0.41 0.39 -7.53
CA LYS A 21 -0.54 0.91 -8.53
C LYS A 21 -1.17 -0.21 -9.36
N ASN A 22 -0.37 -1.18 -9.81
CA ASN A 22 -0.86 -2.33 -10.58
C ASN A 22 -1.79 -3.23 -9.75
N LEU A 23 -1.53 -3.38 -8.46
CA LEU A 23 -2.44 -4.07 -7.54
C LEU A 23 -3.82 -3.37 -7.54
N TYR A 24 -3.87 -2.06 -7.34
CA TYR A 24 -5.14 -1.32 -7.34
C TYR A 24 -5.89 -1.35 -8.68
N ARG A 25 -5.21 -1.60 -9.81
CA ARG A 25 -5.87 -1.75 -11.12
C ARG A 25 -6.48 -3.13 -11.35
N SER A 26 -6.04 -4.14 -10.60
CA SER A 26 -6.40 -5.56 -10.82
C SER A 26 -7.26 -6.17 -9.72
N VAL A 27 -7.52 -5.43 -8.63
CA VAL A 27 -8.21 -5.95 -7.45
C VAL A 27 -9.72 -5.76 -7.57
N ASP A 28 -10.47 -6.88 -7.57
CA ASP A 28 -11.93 -6.94 -7.38
C ASP A 28 -12.31 -6.71 -5.90
N GLY A 29 -11.77 -5.66 -5.29
CA GLY A 29 -11.92 -5.36 -3.86
C GLY A 29 -12.10 -3.87 -3.59
N TYR A 30 -12.32 -3.52 -2.33
CA TYR A 30 -12.46 -2.12 -1.94
C TYR A 30 -11.12 -1.40 -2.07
N ILE A 31 -11.16 -0.22 -2.68
CA ILE A 31 -10.02 0.66 -2.88
C ILE A 31 -10.39 2.02 -2.31
N ASP A 32 -9.53 2.58 -1.46
CA ASP A 32 -9.62 3.98 -1.06
C ASP A 32 -9.06 4.85 -2.19
N THR A 33 -9.92 5.25 -3.12
CA THR A 33 -9.53 5.99 -4.32
C THR A 33 -9.05 7.40 -4.00
N ALA A 34 -9.53 7.99 -2.90
CA ALA A 34 -9.07 9.29 -2.43
C ALA A 34 -7.63 9.21 -1.91
N GLU A 35 -7.31 8.21 -1.11
CA GLU A 35 -5.93 7.99 -0.64
C GLU A 35 -4.98 7.69 -1.81
N LEU A 36 -5.41 6.84 -2.75
CA LEU A 36 -4.61 6.51 -3.94
C LEU A 36 -4.31 7.74 -4.79
N ALA A 37 -5.33 8.57 -5.05
CA ALA A 37 -5.18 9.81 -5.82
C ALA A 37 -4.31 10.82 -5.08
N ALA A 38 -4.48 10.98 -3.77
CA ALA A 38 -3.65 11.87 -2.96
C ALA A 38 -2.17 11.46 -2.99
N PHE A 39 -1.89 10.16 -2.89
CA PHE A 39 -0.53 9.64 -3.00
C PHE A 39 0.06 9.88 -4.40
N GLU A 40 -0.73 9.68 -5.46
CA GLU A 40 -0.29 9.87 -6.84
C GLU A 40 -0.02 11.33 -7.19
N LEU A 41 -0.86 12.27 -6.71
CA LEU A 41 -0.68 13.71 -6.94
C LEU A 41 0.63 14.23 -6.31
N ASP A 42 1.02 13.69 -5.16
CA ASP A 42 2.21 14.10 -4.40
C ASP A 42 3.33 13.05 -4.46
N LEU A 43 3.38 12.23 -5.52
CA LEU A 43 4.20 11.02 -5.58
C LEU A 43 5.66 11.25 -5.18
N GLU A 44 6.34 12.23 -5.80
CA GLU A 44 7.76 12.50 -5.52
C GLU A 44 8.01 12.83 -4.05
N ARG A 45 7.14 13.69 -3.46
CA ARG A 45 7.21 14.07 -2.05
C ARG A 45 7.00 12.85 -1.15
N CYS A 46 6.02 12.01 -1.47
CA CYS A 46 5.72 10.80 -0.72
C CYS A 46 6.89 9.81 -0.73
N LEU A 47 7.47 9.52 -1.90
CA LEU A 47 8.62 8.61 -2.01
C LEU A 47 9.85 9.15 -1.26
N LEU A 48 10.11 10.46 -1.35
CA LEU A 48 11.20 11.09 -0.63
C LEU A 48 11.01 11.02 0.90
N GLU A 49 9.79 11.19 1.38
CA GLU A 49 9.48 11.11 2.80
C GLU A 49 9.65 9.67 3.33
N ILE A 50 9.14 8.66 2.61
CA ILE A 50 9.37 7.24 2.92
C ILE A 50 10.87 6.99 3.08
N ARG A 51 11.67 7.39 2.08
CA ARG A 51 13.13 7.24 2.11
C ARG A 51 13.75 7.88 3.35
N ARG A 52 13.40 9.13 3.64
CA ARG A 52 13.93 9.87 4.81
C ARG A 52 13.57 9.20 6.13
N GLN A 53 12.37 8.63 6.23
CA GLN A 53 11.94 7.93 7.43
C GLN A 53 12.68 6.61 7.62
N PHE A 54 12.98 5.88 6.55
CA PHE A 54 13.88 4.72 6.63
C PHE A 54 15.30 5.14 7.02
N GLU A 55 15.86 6.17 6.36
CA GLU A 55 17.17 6.73 6.68
C GLU A 55 17.31 7.09 8.17
N ARG A 56 16.24 7.59 8.79
CA ARG A 56 16.17 7.97 10.21
C ARG A 56 15.75 6.83 11.15
N GLY A 57 15.33 5.69 10.64
CA GLY A 57 14.72 4.60 11.42
C GLY A 57 13.37 4.96 12.08
N SER A 58 12.71 6.00 11.58
CA SER A 58 11.49 6.56 12.15
C SER A 58 10.20 6.08 11.47
N TYR A 59 10.30 5.30 10.39
CA TYR A 59 9.14 4.77 9.69
C TYR A 59 8.27 3.91 10.63
N ARG A 60 6.95 4.12 10.59
CA ARG A 60 5.97 3.39 11.40
C ARG A 60 4.76 3.06 10.56
N LEU A 61 4.36 1.79 10.58
CA LEU A 61 3.16 1.31 9.89
C LEU A 61 1.90 1.97 10.47
N LYS A 62 0.98 2.31 9.58
CA LYS A 62 -0.36 2.77 9.92
C LYS A 62 -1.22 1.60 10.36
N LYS A 63 -2.27 1.92 11.12
CA LYS A 63 -3.22 0.91 11.58
C LYS A 63 -4.01 0.35 10.40
N LEU A 64 -4.10 -0.98 10.33
CA LEU A 64 -4.96 -1.66 9.37
C LEU A 64 -6.42 -1.28 9.62
N ARG A 65 -7.13 -0.88 8.56
CA ARG A 65 -8.55 -0.56 8.62
C ARG A 65 -9.37 -1.79 8.20
N PRO A 66 -10.17 -2.40 9.08
CA PRO A 66 -11.01 -3.54 8.69
C PRO A 66 -12.07 -3.09 7.68
N LEU A 67 -12.32 -3.93 6.69
CA LEU A 67 -13.30 -3.68 5.64
C LEU A 67 -14.26 -4.86 5.49
N PRO A 68 -15.56 -4.59 5.27
CA PRO A 68 -16.50 -5.64 4.95
C PRO A 68 -16.19 -6.19 3.56
N ARG A 69 -15.99 -7.51 3.46
CA ARG A 69 -15.90 -8.21 2.18
C ARG A 69 -16.79 -9.46 2.22
N PRO A 70 -18.07 -9.33 1.84
CA PRO A 70 -18.94 -10.49 1.72
C PRO A 70 -18.38 -11.39 0.61
N LYS A 71 -18.16 -12.66 0.93
CA LYS A 71 -17.80 -13.67 -0.07
C LYS A 71 -19.07 -14.10 -0.81
N LYS A 72 -18.93 -14.64 -2.03
CA LYS A 72 -20.00 -15.43 -2.65
C LYS A 72 -20.51 -16.47 -1.64
N LEU A 73 -21.81 -16.74 -1.64
CA LEU A 73 -22.43 -17.77 -0.81
C LEU A 73 -21.62 -19.06 -0.92
N TYR A 74 -21.31 -19.65 0.23
CA TYR A 74 -20.70 -20.97 0.31
C TYR A 74 -21.71 -21.83 1.06
N GLU A 75 -22.22 -22.88 0.42
CA GLU A 75 -23.26 -23.76 0.99
C GLU A 75 -24.49 -22.97 1.48
N GLU A 76 -24.96 -22.02 0.67
CA GLU A 76 -26.09 -21.11 0.98
C GLU A 76 -25.90 -20.18 2.19
N GLN A 77 -24.72 -20.20 2.84
CA GLN A 77 -24.40 -19.30 3.94
C GLN A 77 -23.53 -18.10 3.48
N PRO A 78 -23.81 -16.89 3.98
CA PRO A 78 -22.94 -15.74 3.76
C PRO A 78 -21.64 -15.91 4.55
N VAL A 79 -20.54 -16.18 3.86
CA VAL A 79 -19.21 -16.22 4.48
C VAL A 79 -18.58 -14.84 4.43
N ASN A 80 -18.28 -14.26 5.58
CA ASN A 80 -17.49 -13.03 5.66
C ASN A 80 -16.00 -13.35 5.54
N ARG A 81 -15.30 -12.80 4.54
CA ARG A 81 -13.84 -12.83 4.50
C ARG A 81 -13.32 -11.60 5.22
N GLN A 82 -12.41 -11.79 6.18
CA GLN A 82 -11.68 -10.66 6.75
C GLN A 82 -10.89 -9.97 5.62
N TYR A 83 -11.13 -8.68 5.46
CA TYR A 83 -10.43 -7.84 4.51
C TYR A 83 -9.96 -6.59 5.25
N TYR A 84 -8.78 -6.12 4.90
CA TYR A 84 -8.19 -4.95 5.53
C TYR A 84 -7.72 -4.02 4.44
N HIS A 85 -8.03 -2.74 4.61
CA HIS A 85 -7.33 -1.70 3.90
C HIS A 85 -5.96 -1.49 4.57
N VAL A 86 -4.93 -1.52 3.73
CA VAL A 86 -3.57 -1.14 4.07
C VAL A 86 -3.29 0.19 3.40
N ALA A 87 -2.68 1.13 4.13
CA ALA A 87 -2.38 2.44 3.59
C ALA A 87 -1.49 2.35 2.35
N VAL A 88 -1.70 3.24 1.38
CA VAL A 88 -0.96 3.24 0.11
C VAL A 88 0.54 3.39 0.35
N GLU A 89 0.91 4.31 1.25
CA GLU A 89 2.31 4.51 1.65
C GLU A 89 2.95 3.24 2.23
N ASP A 90 2.21 2.47 3.04
CA ASP A 90 2.69 1.24 3.67
C ASP A 90 2.78 0.06 2.68
N GLN A 91 2.08 0.15 1.54
CA GLN A 91 2.23 -0.79 0.41
C GLN A 91 3.46 -0.46 -0.46
N VAL A 92 3.97 0.77 -0.37
CA VAL A 92 5.13 1.26 -1.15
C VAL A 92 6.44 1.19 -0.34
N ALA A 93 6.37 1.40 0.96
CA ALA A 93 7.50 1.41 1.89
C ALA A 93 8.18 0.05 2.07
#